data_AF-A0A7X0LTC4-F1
#
_entry.id   AF-A0A7X0LTC4-F1
#
_cell.length_a   1.000
_cell.length_b   1.000
_cell.length_c   1.000
_cell.angle_alpha   90.00
_cell.angle_beta   90.00
_cell.angle_gamma   90.00
#
_symmetry.space_group_name_H-M   'P 1'
#
loop_
_entity.id
_entity.type
_entity.pdbx_description
1 polymer ?
#
loop_
_entity_poly.entity_id
_entity_poly.type
_entity_poly.pdbx_seq_one_letter_code
_entity_poly.pdbx_strand_id
1 'polypeptide(L)'
;MSTSPIVVHAPRGEGGRRVTADGAILGMAYSDGDLVELLRLAGAEDAEGLVDGESGLIEWRGLGAHDYGWGPGEPGHRPPPR
;
A
#
# COMPACT_ATOMS: atom_id res chain seq x y z
N MET A 1 -19.31 8.57 1.45
CA MET A 1 -18.42 9.75 1.40
C MET A 1 -17.15 9.35 2.13
N SER A 2 -16.23 8.68 1.43
CA SER A 2 -14.91 8.39 1.99
C SER A 2 -13.96 9.40 1.35
N THR A 3 -13.60 10.41 2.11
CA THR A 3 -12.73 11.53 1.73
C THR A 3 -11.25 11.18 1.94
N SER A 4 -10.92 9.90 2.11
CA SER A 4 -9.54 9.47 2.23
C SER A 4 -8.85 9.66 0.87
N PRO A 5 -7.82 10.52 0.77
CA PRO A 5 -7.17 10.81 -0.51
C PRO A 5 -6.49 9.57 -1.07
N ILE A 6 -6.12 8.59 -0.22
CA ILE A 6 -5.39 7.39 -0.61
C ILE A 6 -6.23 6.15 -0.31
N VAL A 7 -6.32 5.24 -1.28
CA VAL A 7 -6.99 3.94 -1.13
C VAL A 7 -6.01 2.84 -1.52
N VAL A 8 -5.73 1.95 -0.58
CA VAL A 8 -4.93 0.74 -0.80
C VAL A 8 -5.89 -0.44 -0.96
N HIS A 9 -5.95 -1.00 -2.16
CA HIS A 9 -6.89 -2.07 -2.50
C HIS A 9 -6.48 -3.40 -1.86
N ALA A 10 -7.40 -4.36 -1.82
CA ALA A 10 -7.10 -5.71 -1.36
C ALA A 10 -6.00 -6.34 -2.24
N PRO A 11 -5.11 -7.17 -1.66
CA PRO A 11 -4.08 -7.81 -2.45
C PRO A 11 -4.67 -8.75 -3.50
N ARG A 12 -3.99 -8.85 -4.65
CA ARG A 12 -4.52 -9.57 -5.82
C ARG A 12 -3.66 -10.78 -6.14
N GLY A 13 -4.29 -11.95 -6.23
CA GLY A 13 -3.68 -13.18 -6.80
C GLY A 13 -2.28 -13.50 -6.26
N GLU A 14 -1.26 -13.11 -7.04
CA GLU A 14 0.18 -13.29 -6.77
C GLU A 14 0.75 -12.40 -5.65
N GLY A 15 -0.10 -11.56 -5.03
CA GLY A 15 0.28 -10.65 -3.95
C GLY A 15 0.42 -9.20 -4.41
N GLY A 16 0.78 -8.35 -3.46
CA GLY A 16 0.85 -6.91 -3.66
C GLY A 16 -0.53 -6.25 -3.78
N ARG A 17 -0.55 -4.93 -3.56
CA ARG A 17 -1.74 -4.11 -3.44
C ARG A 17 -1.69 -2.96 -4.41
N ARG A 18 -2.79 -2.74 -5.12
CA ARG A 18 -2.94 -1.55 -5.95
C ARG A 18 -3.15 -0.34 -5.06
N VAL A 19 -2.45 0.75 -5.36
CA VAL A 19 -2.55 2.02 -4.63
C VAL A 19 -3.17 3.06 -5.56
N THR A 20 -4.20 3.75 -5.08
CA THR A 20 -4.83 4.87 -5.79
C THR A 20 -4.87 6.10 -4.91
N ALA A 21 -4.57 7.27 -5.46
CA ALA A 21 -4.73 8.56 -4.80
C ALA A 21 -5.60 9.50 -5.63
N ASP A 22 -6.60 10.15 -5.01
CA ASP A 22 -7.58 11.03 -5.68
C ASP A 22 -8.22 10.40 -6.93
N GLY A 23 -8.40 9.07 -6.91
CA GLY A 23 -8.94 8.30 -8.04
C GLY A 23 -7.95 7.97 -9.15
N ALA A 24 -6.71 8.43 -9.09
CA ALA A 24 -5.62 8.05 -10.00
C ALA A 24 -4.85 6.84 -9.47
N ILE A 25 -4.37 5.96 -10.36
CA ILE A 25 -3.54 4.80 -9.98
C ILE A 25 -2.10 5.26 -9.81
N LEU A 26 -1.55 5.10 -8.61
CA LEU A 26 -0.13 5.36 -8.31
C LEU A 26 0.74 4.16 -8.72
N GLY A 27 0.28 2.94 -8.47
CA GLY A 27 1.02 1.73 -8.80
C GLY A 27 0.62 0.51 -7.97
N MET A 28 1.53 -0.47 -7.90
CA MET A 28 1.42 -1.67 -7.07
C MET A 28 2.50 -1.63 -5.98
N ALA A 29 2.09 -1.80 -4.73
CA ALA A 29 2.96 -1.94 -3.57
C ALA A 29 3.01 -3.40 -3.12
N TYR A 30 4.19 -3.97 -2.92
CA TYR A 30 4.37 -5.33 -2.41
C TYR A 30 4.85 -5.35 -0.95
N SER A 31 5.17 -4.17 -0.43
CA SER A 31 5.71 -3.93 0.90
C SER A 31 5.38 -2.50 1.33
N ASP A 32 5.54 -2.22 2.62
CA ASP A 32 5.42 -0.87 3.16
C ASP A 32 6.42 0.09 2.50
N GLY A 33 7.63 -0.38 2.22
CA GLY A 33 8.64 0.41 1.50
C GLY A 33 8.18 0.81 0.10
N ASP A 34 7.56 -0.10 -0.67
CA ASP A 34 7.01 0.25 -1.97
C ASP A 34 5.85 1.26 -1.85
N LEU A 35 5.00 1.09 -0.84
CA LEU A 35 3.89 2.00 -0.60
C LEU A 35 4.40 3.40 -0.23
N VAL A 36 5.39 3.51 0.66
CA VAL A 36 6.04 4.77 1.03
C VAL A 36 6.60 5.47 -0.21
N GLU A 37 7.29 4.76 -1.09
CA GLU A 37 7.85 5.34 -2.31
C GLU A 37 6.77 5.84 -3.27
N LEU A 38 5.66 5.09 -3.44
CA LEU A 38 4.52 5.54 -4.24
C LEU A 38 3.88 6.81 -3.68
N LEU A 39 3.75 6.89 -2.35
CA LEU A 39 3.20 8.07 -1.67
C LEU A 39 4.13 9.28 -1.77
N ARG A 40 5.45 9.09 -1.61
CA ARG A 40 6.45 10.14 -1.81
C ARG A 40 6.41 10.69 -3.23
N LEU A 41 6.29 9.81 -4.23
CA LEU A 41 6.14 10.20 -5.64
C LEU A 41 4.83 10.97 -5.90
N ALA A 42 3.79 10.72 -5.11
CA ALA A 42 2.53 11.46 -5.15
C ALA A 42 2.55 12.78 -4.36
N GLY A 43 3.64 13.09 -3.64
CA GLY A 43 3.80 14.31 -2.85
C GLY A 43 3.33 14.21 -1.40
N ALA A 44 3.22 13.01 -0.84
CA ALA A 44 2.89 12.85 0.59
C ALA A 44 4.05 13.28 1.48
N GLU A 45 3.81 14.25 2.37
CA GLU A 45 4.84 14.81 3.26
C GLU A 45 5.29 13.83 4.35
N ASP A 46 4.38 12.99 4.87
CA ASP A 46 4.66 12.00 5.92
C ASP A 46 4.31 10.57 5.49
N ALA A 47 4.87 10.14 4.36
CA ALA A 47 4.55 8.83 3.76
C ALA A 47 4.78 7.65 4.72
N GLU A 48 5.78 7.71 5.61
CA GLU A 48 6.07 6.64 6.57
C GLU A 48 4.99 6.53 7.65
N GLY A 49 4.59 7.65 8.27
CA GLY A 49 3.50 7.67 9.25
C GLY A 49 2.12 7.38 8.66
N LEU A 50 1.93 7.63 7.37
CA LEU A 50 0.72 7.21 6.64
C LEU A 50 0.60 5.68 6.55
N VAL A 51 1.72 5.00 6.26
CA VAL A 51 1.77 3.54 6.05
C VAL A 51 1.67 2.74 7.35
N ASP A 52 2.01 3.34 8.48
CA ASP A 52 1.84 2.73 9.82
C ASP A 52 0.37 2.39 10.16
N GLY A 53 -0.59 2.95 9.40
CA GLY A 53 -2.01 2.64 9.55
C GLY A 53 -2.70 3.39 10.70
N GLU A 54 -1.95 4.19 11.48
CA GLU A 54 -2.50 5.13 12.47
C GLU A 54 -3.18 6.34 11.80
N SER A 55 -2.86 6.59 10.53
CA SER A 55 -3.38 7.71 9.75
C SER A 55 -4.75 7.40 9.13
N GLY A 56 -5.77 8.20 9.45
CA GLY A 56 -7.10 8.13 8.79
C GLY A 56 -7.13 8.56 7.32
N LEU A 57 -5.97 8.88 6.73
CA LEU A 57 -5.80 9.34 5.35
C LEU A 57 -5.70 8.18 4.35
N ILE A 58 -5.31 6.97 4.81
CA ILE A 58 -5.30 5.76 3.98
C ILE A 58 -6.54 4.92 4.27
N GLU A 59 -7.33 4.65 3.23
CA GLU A 59 -8.37 3.63 3.27
C GLU A 59 -7.76 2.27 2.87
N TRP A 60 -7.67 1.36 3.84
CA TRP A 60 -7.25 -0.02 3.62
C TRP A 60 -8.44 -0.90 3.25
N ARG A 61 -8.46 -1.43 2.02
CA ARG A 61 -9.48 -2.40 1.59
C ARG A 61 -8.97 -3.83 1.72
N GLY A 62 -9.80 -4.71 2.26
CA GLY A 62 -9.47 -6.11 2.46
C GLY A 62 -8.64 -6.31 3.73
N LEU A 63 -7.35 -6.54 3.57
CA LEU A 63 -6.42 -6.78 4.67
C LEU A 63 -5.93 -5.46 5.28
N GLY A 64 -5.48 -5.51 6.54
CA GLY A 64 -5.00 -4.35 7.29
C GLY A 64 -3.71 -3.77 6.73
N ALA A 65 -3.18 -2.72 7.38
CA ALA A 65 -1.83 -2.24 7.12
C ALA A 65 -0.81 -3.39 7.20
N HIS A 66 0.28 -3.30 6.45
CA HIS A 66 1.38 -4.29 6.41
C HIS A 66 1.07 -5.63 5.73
N ASP A 67 -0.20 -5.94 5.45
CA ASP A 67 -0.57 -7.18 4.79
C ASP A 67 -0.75 -6.99 3.28
N TYR A 68 0.19 -7.53 2.52
CA TYR A 68 0.23 -7.46 1.05
C TYR A 68 -0.18 -8.78 0.39
N GLY A 69 -0.85 -9.68 1.12
CA GLY A 69 -1.38 -10.94 0.59
C GLY A 69 -0.36 -12.06 0.47
N TRP A 70 0.80 -11.91 1.11
CA TRP A 70 1.74 -13.00 1.31
C TRP A 70 1.36 -13.74 2.61
N GLY A 71 1.06 -15.04 2.54
CA GLY A 71 0.72 -15.85 3.72
C GLY A 71 1.91 -16.03 4.68
N PRO A 72 1.68 -16.31 5.98
CA PRO A 72 2.76 -16.46 6.95
C PRO A 72 3.60 -17.70 6.62
N GLY A 73 4.82 -17.54 6.08
CA GLY A 73 5.71 -18.70 6.01
C GLY A 73 6.93 -18.75 5.09
N GLU A 74 7.42 -17.68 4.45
CA GLU A 74 8.74 -17.79 3.79
C GLU A 74 9.72 -16.70 4.22
N PRO A 75 10.74 -17.05 5.04
CA PRO A 75 11.84 -16.14 5.32
C PRO A 75 12.72 -16.05 4.06
N GLY A 76 12.62 -14.94 3.33
CA GLY A 76 13.53 -14.61 2.23
C GLY A 76 12.90 -14.12 0.91
N HIS A 77 11.62 -13.76 0.87
CA HIS A 77 10.97 -13.46 -0.40
C HIS A 77 11.25 -12.02 -0.88
N ARG A 78 12.30 -11.88 -1.69
CA ARG A 78 12.57 -10.68 -2.50
C ARG A 78 11.31 -10.39 -3.35
N PRO A 79 10.83 -9.14 -3.43
CA PRO A 79 9.75 -8.80 -4.37
C PRO A 79 10.16 -9.21 -5.80
N PRO A 80 9.21 -9.54 -6.69
CA PRO A 80 9.54 -9.79 -8.09
C PRO A 80 10.31 -8.58 -8.65
N PRO A 81 11.35 -8.78 -9.48
CA PRO A 81 12.03 -7.66 -10.10
C PRO A 81 11.02 -6.82 -10.91
N ARG A 82 11.01 -5.51 -10.64
CA ARG A 82 10.17 -4.51 -11.33
C ARG A 82 10.40 -4.51 -12.84
#